data_AF-A0A226D4P9-F1
#
_entry.id   AF-A0A226D4P9-F1
#
_cell.length_a   1.000
_cell.length_b   1.000
_cell.length_c   1.000
_cell.angle_alpha   90.00
_cell.angle_beta   90.00
_cell.angle_gamma   90.00
#
_symmetry.space_group_name_H-M   'P 1'
#
loop_
_entity.id
_entity.type
_entity.pdbx_description
1 polymer ?
#
loop_
_entity_poly.entity_id
_entity_poly.type
_entity_poly.pdbx_seq_one_letter_code
_entity_poly.pdbx_strand_id
1 'polypeptide(L)'
;MFLSRLVSLINVQIKLSNFLGISKISWNPTLSRWQPVLTTRTIRLLIYSPRKFLFILYGVFLTLNNFRLSNYLTTPQFLRSSYWVLTYIGFSPIYLNPEACTNMLNVLLEFERANNLKTSKSPRLLKLSQFWLIQMCLTSGGIPVGVSVLKFLDPCMAPMLRSIYLSRGEGPCEKLPEVGVTLGVIDGFEFLVWYWFASHAAFLVGTSYGTVLTSILAYMEVLEKSGDGMDGGSRKWERPIRNDLFSSVTFQESKPSSSLPLYGRIKVIQAIYNSRFQSFHLTFFYSAGSLAVIFGAFLTISFSHEISGQIALLVYPLIALDALGMTLFICYASGKANLVSHKLKKNWLRDLNCKRKHTLLYKMIKAAAPFKIRFGSNFMEISTVFITLHFCFSSTVNLLLLSNRN
;
A
#
# COMPACT_ATOMS: atom_id res chain seq x y z
N MET A 1 -22.41 1.01 -2.34
CA MET A 1 -21.25 0.42 -3.01
C MET A 1 -20.02 1.27 -2.64
N PHE A 2 -19.05 0.66 -1.96
CA PHE A 2 -17.83 1.23 -1.41
C PHE A 2 -16.81 1.46 -2.53
N LEU A 3 -16.50 0.43 -3.31
CA LEU A 3 -15.50 0.50 -4.37
C LEU A 3 -16.02 1.37 -5.53
N SER A 4 -17.32 1.29 -5.85
CA SER A 4 -17.92 2.16 -6.88
C SER A 4 -17.71 3.67 -6.63
N ARG A 5 -17.65 4.09 -5.36
CA ARG A 5 -17.38 5.48 -4.95
C ARG A 5 -15.91 5.86 -5.08
N LEU A 6 -15.02 4.87 -5.10
CA LEU A 6 -13.58 5.04 -5.27
C LEU A 6 -13.15 4.92 -6.75
N VAL A 7 -14.01 4.43 -7.64
CA VAL A 7 -13.68 4.23 -9.07
C VAL A 7 -13.15 5.51 -9.72
N SER A 8 -13.71 6.69 -9.40
CA SER A 8 -13.22 7.96 -9.95
C SER A 8 -11.78 8.25 -9.55
N LEU A 9 -11.44 8.12 -8.26
CA LEU A 9 -10.08 8.32 -7.74
C LEU A 9 -9.11 7.26 -8.27
N ILE A 10 -9.53 6.00 -8.29
CA ILE A 10 -8.74 4.90 -8.89
C ILE A 10 -8.46 5.19 -10.36
N ASN A 11 -9.43 5.70 -11.11
CA ASN A 11 -9.25 6.07 -12.51
C ASN A 11 -8.33 7.27 -12.70
N VAL A 12 -8.37 8.27 -11.81
CA VAL A 12 -7.40 9.38 -11.80
C VAL A 12 -5.99 8.81 -11.59
N GLN A 13 -5.80 7.94 -10.61
CA GLN A 13 -4.50 7.35 -10.35
C GLN A 13 -4.01 6.45 -11.48
N ILE A 14 -4.89 5.64 -12.08
CA ILE A 14 -4.57 4.86 -13.28
C ILE A 14 -4.19 5.77 -14.45
N LYS A 15 -4.90 6.89 -14.65
CA LYS A 15 -4.55 7.88 -15.69
C LYS A 15 -3.17 8.49 -15.42
N LEU A 16 -2.84 8.82 -14.18
CA LEU A 16 -1.49 9.28 -13.81
C LEU A 16 -0.44 8.22 -14.12
N SER A 17 -0.67 6.95 -13.75
CA SER A 17 0.25 5.86 -14.10
C SER A 17 0.31 5.57 -15.60
N ASN A 18 -0.74 5.88 -16.35
CA ASN A 18 -0.76 5.77 -17.80
C ASN A 18 -0.19 6.97 -18.52
N PHE A 19 -0.04 8.14 -17.88
CA PHE A 19 0.38 9.39 -18.53
C PHE A 19 1.73 9.22 -19.23
N LEU A 20 2.64 8.44 -18.64
CA LEU A 20 3.88 8.00 -19.29
C LEU A 20 3.88 6.51 -19.68
N GLY A 21 2.72 5.86 -19.74
CA GLY A 21 2.50 4.54 -20.34
C GLY A 21 2.88 3.33 -19.48
N ILE A 22 2.80 3.42 -18.15
CA ILE A 22 3.38 2.41 -17.25
C ILE A 22 2.46 1.21 -17.04
N SER A 23 1.20 1.42 -16.63
CA SER A 23 0.30 0.31 -16.29
C SER A 23 -0.60 -0.12 -17.45
N LYS A 24 -0.85 0.77 -18.43
CA LYS A 24 -1.80 0.59 -19.56
C LYS A 24 -3.05 -0.17 -19.14
N ILE A 25 -3.70 0.35 -18.11
CA ILE A 25 -4.99 -0.12 -17.63
C ILE A 25 -6.01 0.92 -18.06
N SER A 26 -7.10 0.52 -18.71
CA SER A 26 -8.21 1.43 -19.01
C SER A 26 -9.48 0.96 -18.33
N TRP A 27 -10.25 1.91 -17.80
CA TRP A 27 -11.62 1.64 -17.37
C TRP A 27 -12.50 1.45 -18.60
N ASN A 28 -13.13 0.28 -18.72
CA ASN A 28 -14.17 0.04 -19.72
C ASN A 28 -15.53 0.34 -19.07
N PRO A 29 -16.23 1.43 -19.46
CA PRO A 29 -17.50 1.80 -18.84
C PRO A 29 -18.61 0.79 -19.14
N THR A 30 -18.65 0.24 -20.35
CA THR A 30 -19.67 -0.73 -20.81
C THR A 30 -19.65 -2.00 -19.97
N LEU A 31 -18.45 -2.52 -19.70
CA LEU A 31 -18.26 -3.72 -18.89
C LEU A 31 -18.09 -3.39 -17.40
N SER A 32 -17.98 -2.10 -17.09
CA SER A 32 -17.62 -1.56 -15.78
C SER A 32 -16.44 -2.34 -15.17
N ARG A 33 -15.38 -2.54 -15.93
CA ARG A 33 -14.19 -3.29 -15.48
C ARG A 33 -12.92 -2.62 -15.95
N TRP A 34 -11.85 -2.75 -15.17
CA TRP A 34 -10.52 -2.36 -15.61
C TRP A 34 -9.98 -3.43 -16.55
N GLN A 35 -9.56 -3.03 -17.74
CA GLN A 35 -8.96 -3.95 -18.71
C GLN A 35 -7.52 -3.53 -18.99
N PRO A 36 -6.61 -4.49 -19.16
CA PRO A 36 -5.34 -4.19 -19.79
C PRO A 36 -5.63 -3.69 -21.21
N VAL A 37 -5.05 -2.55 -21.57
CA VAL A 37 -5.11 -2.04 -22.94
C VAL A 37 -4.29 -3.00 -23.80
N LEU A 38 -4.93 -3.62 -24.80
CA LEU A 38 -4.23 -4.49 -25.74
C LEU A 38 -3.08 -3.72 -26.37
N THR A 39 -1.87 -4.15 -26.07
CA THR A 39 -0.66 -3.63 -26.68
C THR A 39 -0.21 -4.59 -27.76
N THR A 40 0.05 -4.05 -28.95
CA THR A 40 0.72 -4.81 -29.98
C THR A 40 2.07 -5.32 -29.44
N ARG A 41 2.49 -6.49 -29.92
CA ARG A 41 3.79 -7.09 -29.53
C ARG A 41 4.94 -6.10 -29.74
N THR A 42 4.87 -5.30 -30.80
CA THR A 42 5.83 -4.23 -31.11
C THR A 42 5.87 -3.16 -30.03
N ILE A 43 4.73 -2.63 -29.59
CA ILE A 43 4.68 -1.64 -28.50
C ILE A 43 5.21 -2.23 -27.19
N ARG A 44 4.92 -3.51 -26.91
CA ARG A 44 5.45 -4.17 -25.71
C ARG A 44 6.98 -4.21 -25.72
N LEU A 45 7.56 -4.62 -26.85
CA LEU A 45 9.00 -4.71 -27.02
C LEU A 45 9.69 -3.35 -27.12
N LEU A 46 9.07 -2.36 -27.77
CA LEU A 46 9.67 -1.04 -27.98
C LEU A 46 9.58 -0.13 -26.76
N ILE A 47 8.55 -0.30 -25.92
CA ILE A 47 8.29 0.64 -24.81
C ILE A 47 8.58 -0.01 -23.47
N TYR A 48 8.09 -1.22 -23.20
CA TYR A 48 8.15 -1.78 -21.84
C TYR A 48 9.47 -2.44 -21.52
N SER A 49 10.01 -3.22 -22.46
CA SER A 49 11.28 -3.90 -22.25
C SER A 49 12.42 -2.90 -22.00
N PRO A 50 12.57 -1.84 -22.81
CA PRO A 50 13.60 -0.82 -22.59
C PRO A 50 13.38 -0.07 -21.29
N ARG A 51 12.14 0.18 -20.86
CA ARG A 51 11.88 0.85 -19.57
C ARG A 51 12.29 0.02 -18.38
N LYS A 52 11.92 -1.26 -18.34
CA LYS A 52 12.37 -2.16 -17.27
C LYS A 52 13.89 -2.25 -17.25
N PHE A 53 14.49 -2.36 -18.43
CA PHE A 53 15.94 -2.36 -18.59
C PHE A 53 16.59 -1.05 -18.11
N LEU A 54 16.09 0.10 -18.52
CA LEU A 54 16.54 1.42 -18.09
C LEU A 54 16.38 1.60 -16.59
N PHE A 55 15.29 1.10 -16.00
CA PHE A 55 15.06 1.14 -14.56
C PHE A 55 16.10 0.31 -13.80
N ILE A 56 16.37 -0.92 -14.26
CA ILE A 56 17.42 -1.78 -13.70
C ILE A 56 18.78 -1.11 -13.85
N LEU A 57 19.09 -0.64 -15.06
CA LEU A 57 20.35 0.01 -15.38
C LEU A 57 20.57 1.25 -14.52
N TYR A 58 19.54 2.07 -14.33
CA TYR A 58 19.60 3.23 -13.46
C TYR A 58 19.81 2.84 -11.99
N GLY A 59 19.17 1.77 -11.51
CA GLY A 59 19.40 1.26 -10.15
C GLY A 59 20.82 0.73 -9.93
N VAL A 60 21.36 0.00 -10.91
CA VAL A 60 22.76 -0.47 -10.90
C VAL A 60 23.71 0.73 -10.95
N PHE A 61 23.43 1.69 -11.82
CA PHE A 61 24.19 2.93 -11.96
C PHE A 61 24.21 3.72 -10.64
N LEU A 62 23.06 3.95 -10.00
CA LEU A 62 22.97 4.63 -8.72
C LEU A 62 23.79 3.90 -7.64
N THR A 63 23.69 2.57 -7.59
CA THR A 63 24.45 1.75 -6.64
C THR A 63 25.96 1.86 -6.86
N LEU A 64 26.42 1.65 -8.09
CA LEU A 64 27.84 1.69 -8.43
C LEU A 64 28.42 3.09 -8.20
N ASN A 65 27.68 4.15 -8.54
CA ASN A 65 28.14 5.51 -8.27
C ASN A 65 28.16 5.83 -6.79
N ASN A 66 27.19 5.36 -6.01
CA ASN A 66 27.22 5.53 -4.56
C ASN A 66 28.48 4.89 -3.96
N PHE A 67 28.86 3.69 -4.40
CA PHE A 67 30.11 3.03 -3.99
C PHE A 67 31.36 3.76 -4.49
N ARG A 68 31.37 4.28 -5.72
CA ARG A 68 32.50 5.05 -6.22
C ARG A 68 32.68 6.35 -5.42
N LEU A 69 31.57 7.03 -5.13
CA LEU A 69 31.54 8.30 -4.42
C LEU A 69 31.81 8.15 -2.92
N SER A 70 31.69 6.95 -2.33
CA SER A 70 31.97 6.72 -0.91
C SER A 70 33.39 7.09 -0.49
N ASN A 71 34.33 7.06 -1.44
CA ASN A 71 35.74 7.44 -1.20
C ASN A 71 35.97 8.96 -1.18
N TYR A 72 35.02 9.75 -1.70
CA TYR A 72 35.16 11.20 -1.88
C TYR A 72 34.15 12.00 -1.07
N LEU A 73 32.99 11.41 -0.79
CA LEU A 73 31.92 12.06 -0.02
C LEU A 73 32.23 12.01 1.47
N THR A 74 31.85 13.08 2.16
CA THR A 74 31.81 13.04 3.62
C THR A 74 30.75 12.02 4.07
N THR A 75 30.91 11.46 5.27
CA THR A 75 29.94 10.50 5.84
C THR A 75 28.48 10.98 5.74
N PRO A 76 28.15 12.25 6.07
CA PRO A 76 26.83 12.85 5.80
C PRO A 76 26.32 12.71 4.37
N GLN A 77 27.15 13.07 3.38
CA GLN A 77 26.77 13.06 1.97
C GLN A 77 26.60 11.63 1.47
N PHE A 78 27.47 10.72 1.90
CA PHE A 78 27.36 9.31 1.56
C PHE A 78 26.08 8.67 2.12
N LEU A 79 25.67 9.03 3.34
CA LEU A 79 24.41 8.55 3.93
C LEU A 79 23.18 9.07 3.18
N ARG A 80 23.16 10.36 2.82
CA ARG A 80 22.12 10.96 1.97
C ARG A 80 22.01 10.25 0.63
N SER A 81 23.15 9.99 0.00
CA SER A 81 23.22 9.29 -1.29
C SER A 81 22.73 7.84 -1.16
N SER A 82 23.20 7.11 -0.15
CA SER A 82 22.80 5.72 0.12
C SER A 82 21.29 5.58 0.38
N TYR A 83 20.67 6.56 1.04
CA TYR A 83 19.23 6.60 1.25
C TYR A 83 18.46 6.55 -0.07
N TRP A 84 18.82 7.38 -1.04
CA TRP A 84 18.17 7.40 -2.35
C TRP A 84 18.31 6.08 -3.10
N VAL A 85 19.50 5.46 -3.03
CA VAL A 85 19.73 4.12 -3.62
C VAL A 85 18.83 3.08 -2.98
N LEU A 86 18.77 3.05 -1.63
CA LEU A 86 17.94 2.10 -0.90
C LEU A 86 16.45 2.30 -1.17
N THR A 87 15.97 3.54 -1.21
CA THR A 87 14.58 3.86 -1.57
C THR A 87 14.27 3.43 -3.00
N TYR A 88 15.17 3.71 -3.96
CA TYR A 88 14.97 3.32 -5.36
C TYR A 88 14.89 1.80 -5.53
N ILE A 89 15.82 1.05 -4.93
CA ILE A 89 15.83 -0.41 -4.97
C ILE A 89 14.60 -0.96 -4.24
N GLY A 90 14.34 -0.46 -3.03
CA GLY A 90 13.28 -0.90 -2.11
C GLY A 90 11.85 -0.71 -2.63
N PHE A 91 11.63 0.19 -3.57
CA PHE A 91 10.31 0.42 -4.18
C PHE A 91 10.30 0.16 -5.69
N SER A 92 11.32 -0.54 -6.20
CA SER A 92 11.47 -0.80 -7.63
C SER A 92 10.25 -1.52 -8.24
N PRO A 93 9.70 -1.02 -9.36
CA PRO A 93 8.54 -1.61 -10.01
C PRO A 93 8.83 -2.89 -10.78
N ILE A 94 10.10 -3.32 -10.88
CA ILE A 94 10.50 -4.54 -11.59
C ILE A 94 9.72 -5.76 -11.10
N TYR A 95 9.36 -5.76 -9.82
CA TYR A 95 8.70 -6.88 -9.17
C TYR A 95 7.21 -7.03 -9.55
N LEU A 96 6.64 -6.14 -10.37
CA LEU A 96 5.19 -5.95 -10.40
C LEU A 96 4.53 -6.49 -11.68
N ASN A 97 3.39 -7.15 -11.48
CA ASN A 97 2.49 -7.56 -12.54
C ASN A 97 1.20 -6.71 -12.50
N PRO A 98 1.05 -5.71 -13.38
CA PRO A 98 -0.15 -4.85 -13.41
C PRO A 98 -1.44 -5.65 -13.70
N GLU A 99 -1.33 -6.78 -14.38
CA GLU A 99 -2.45 -7.69 -14.64
C GLU A 99 -2.99 -8.31 -13.34
N ALA A 100 -2.11 -8.68 -12.42
CA ALA A 100 -2.53 -9.19 -11.12
C ALA A 100 -3.32 -8.14 -10.32
N CYS A 101 -2.91 -6.88 -10.41
CA CYS A 101 -3.55 -5.76 -9.73
C CYS A 101 -4.94 -5.45 -10.32
N THR A 102 -5.05 -5.40 -11.64
CA THR A 102 -6.34 -5.20 -12.34
C THR A 102 -7.32 -6.32 -12.06
N ASN A 103 -6.87 -7.57 -12.14
CA ASN A 103 -7.70 -8.73 -11.85
C ASN A 103 -8.22 -8.68 -10.41
N MET A 104 -7.39 -8.29 -9.45
CA MET A 104 -7.83 -8.16 -8.06
C MET A 104 -8.89 -7.07 -7.86
N LEU A 105 -8.70 -5.91 -8.49
CA LEU A 105 -9.68 -4.82 -8.45
C LEU A 105 -11.01 -5.22 -9.11
N ASN A 106 -10.96 -5.95 -10.23
CA ASN A 106 -12.16 -6.47 -10.89
C ASN A 106 -12.91 -7.50 -10.04
N VAL A 107 -12.19 -8.43 -9.41
CA VAL A 107 -12.78 -9.42 -8.48
C VAL A 107 -13.54 -8.72 -7.36
N LEU A 108 -13.01 -7.60 -6.84
CA LEU A 108 -13.71 -6.83 -5.82
C LEU A 108 -14.96 -6.11 -6.33
N LEU A 109 -14.92 -5.56 -7.55
CA LEU A 109 -16.10 -4.96 -8.18
C LEU A 109 -17.20 -5.99 -8.42
N GLU A 110 -16.84 -7.16 -8.95
CA GLU A 110 -17.78 -8.26 -9.18
C GLU A 110 -18.36 -8.76 -7.86
N PHE A 111 -17.53 -8.91 -6.83
CA PHE A 111 -17.99 -9.23 -5.49
C PHE A 111 -18.97 -8.20 -4.95
N GLU A 112 -18.70 -6.90 -5.11
CA GLU A 112 -19.58 -5.84 -4.66
C GLU A 112 -20.95 -5.89 -5.36
N ARG A 113 -20.96 -6.11 -6.69
CA ARG A 113 -22.20 -6.26 -7.48
C ARG A 113 -22.99 -7.49 -7.05
N ALA A 114 -22.34 -8.64 -6.98
CA ALA A 114 -22.98 -9.92 -6.70
C ALA A 114 -23.65 -9.97 -5.31
N ASN A 115 -23.11 -9.21 -4.34
CA ASN A 115 -23.64 -9.21 -2.98
C ASN A 115 -24.57 -8.02 -2.68
N ASN A 116 -24.80 -7.11 -3.65
CA ASN A 116 -25.64 -5.91 -3.50
C ASN A 116 -25.42 -5.17 -2.16
N LEU A 117 -24.16 -5.13 -1.70
CA LEU A 117 -23.84 -4.61 -0.38
C LEU A 117 -24.09 -3.10 -0.36
N LYS A 118 -25.21 -2.71 0.25
CA LYS A 118 -25.47 -1.32 0.64
C LYS A 118 -24.53 -0.96 1.79
N THR A 119 -23.28 -0.69 1.46
CA THR A 119 -22.20 -0.20 2.35
C THR A 119 -22.46 1.22 2.92
N SER A 120 -23.74 1.59 3.09
CA SER A 120 -24.19 2.91 3.54
C SER A 120 -23.68 3.32 4.93
N LYS A 121 -23.06 2.41 5.70
CA LYS A 121 -22.85 2.58 7.15
C LYS A 121 -21.39 2.71 7.60
N SER A 122 -20.38 2.77 6.74
CA SER A 122 -18.99 3.07 7.16
C SER A 122 -18.42 4.31 6.47
N PRO A 123 -18.93 5.52 6.80
CA PRO A 123 -18.38 6.77 6.25
C PRO A 123 -16.90 6.97 6.66
N ARG A 124 -16.47 6.41 7.80
CA ARG A 124 -15.09 6.53 8.29
C ARG A 124 -14.09 5.79 7.41
N LEU A 125 -14.33 4.52 7.09
CA LEU A 125 -13.43 3.77 6.21
C LEU A 125 -13.39 4.34 4.80
N LEU A 126 -14.54 4.82 4.28
CA LEU A 126 -14.56 5.45 2.96
C LEU A 126 -13.71 6.71 2.94
N LYS A 127 -13.84 7.58 3.95
CA LYS A 127 -12.97 8.77 4.09
C LYS A 127 -11.50 8.41 4.22
N LEU A 128 -11.19 7.36 4.99
CA LEU A 128 -9.82 6.87 5.14
C LEU A 128 -9.24 6.38 3.80
N SER A 129 -9.99 5.59 3.02
CA SER A 129 -9.56 5.14 1.69
C SER A 129 -9.46 6.28 0.68
N GLN A 130 -10.33 7.29 0.75
CA GLN A 130 -10.25 8.48 -0.09
C GLN A 130 -8.99 9.29 0.23
N PHE A 131 -8.75 9.57 1.51
CA PHE A 131 -7.55 10.26 1.98
C PHE A 131 -6.28 9.54 1.50
N TRP A 132 -6.26 8.21 1.67
CA TRP A 132 -5.18 7.37 1.20
C TRP A 132 -4.95 7.45 -0.32
N LEU A 133 -5.99 7.32 -1.14
CA LEU A 133 -5.86 7.41 -2.59
C LEU A 133 -5.40 8.81 -3.04
N ILE A 134 -5.85 9.86 -2.35
CA ILE A 134 -5.41 11.24 -2.61
C ILE A 134 -3.92 11.37 -2.27
N GLN A 135 -3.48 10.90 -1.10
CA GLN A 135 -2.07 10.87 -0.72
C GLN A 135 -1.25 10.17 -1.80
N MET A 136 -1.70 9.03 -2.33
CA MET A 136 -0.99 8.29 -3.37
C MET A 136 -0.94 9.02 -4.72
N CYS A 137 -1.98 9.77 -5.07
CA CYS A 137 -1.92 10.67 -6.22
C CYS A 137 -0.89 11.78 -5.99
N LEU A 138 -0.87 12.38 -4.80
CA LEU A 138 0.11 13.41 -4.43
C LEU A 138 1.53 12.84 -4.45
N THR A 139 1.78 11.66 -3.90
CA THR A 139 3.10 11.01 -3.93
C THR A 139 3.58 10.74 -5.36
N SER A 140 2.67 10.30 -6.25
CA SER A 140 3.01 9.98 -7.64
C SER A 140 3.55 11.17 -8.45
N GLY A 141 3.04 12.37 -8.22
CA GLY A 141 3.49 13.60 -8.88
C GLY A 141 4.47 14.43 -8.03
N GLY A 142 4.31 14.37 -6.71
CA GLY A 142 5.06 15.16 -5.74
C GLY A 142 6.50 14.69 -5.58
N ILE A 143 6.78 13.38 -5.60
CA ILE A 143 8.17 12.88 -5.51
C ILE A 143 9.00 13.36 -6.73
N PRO A 144 8.57 13.15 -7.99
CA PRO A 144 9.34 13.59 -9.16
C PRO A 144 9.54 15.11 -9.20
N VAL A 145 8.49 15.88 -8.91
CA VAL A 145 8.58 17.35 -8.83
C VAL A 145 9.52 17.77 -7.71
N GLY A 146 9.41 17.15 -6.54
CA GLY A 146 10.29 17.36 -5.40
C GLY A 146 11.73 17.14 -5.81
N VAL A 147 12.07 15.96 -6.33
CA VAL A 147 13.42 15.62 -6.80
C VAL A 147 13.94 16.61 -7.85
N SER A 148 13.11 17.04 -8.79
CA SER A 148 13.51 18.09 -9.75
C SER A 148 13.84 19.41 -9.06
N VAL A 149 12.98 19.87 -8.15
CA VAL A 149 13.22 21.09 -7.36
C VAL A 149 14.52 20.96 -6.56
N LEU A 150 14.79 19.80 -5.95
CA LEU A 150 16.05 19.56 -5.22
C LEU A 150 17.28 19.80 -6.09
N LYS A 151 17.27 19.34 -7.34
CA LYS A 151 18.42 19.52 -8.26
C LYS A 151 18.60 20.96 -8.70
N PHE A 152 17.50 21.71 -8.80
CA PHE A 152 17.60 23.14 -9.09
C PHE A 152 18.20 23.91 -7.92
N LEU A 153 17.88 23.49 -6.69
CA LEU A 153 18.38 24.13 -5.47
C LEU A 153 19.81 23.69 -5.10
N ASP A 154 20.12 22.41 -5.26
CA ASP A 154 21.43 21.80 -5.01
C ASP A 154 21.81 20.88 -6.17
N PRO A 155 22.42 21.43 -7.24
CA PRO A 155 22.79 20.66 -8.43
C PRO A 155 23.91 19.64 -8.16
N CYS A 156 24.56 19.72 -7.00
CA CYS A 156 25.66 18.84 -6.61
C CYS A 156 25.26 17.78 -5.59
N MET A 157 23.97 17.68 -5.30
CA MET A 157 23.40 16.65 -4.45
C MET A 157 23.60 15.25 -5.06
N ALA A 158 24.47 14.44 -4.45
CA ALA A 158 24.60 13.02 -4.77
C ALA A 158 23.34 12.22 -4.34
N PRO A 159 22.92 11.17 -5.08
CA PRO A 159 23.56 10.53 -6.24
C PRO A 159 22.91 10.96 -7.58
N MET A 160 22.45 12.19 -7.69
CA MET A 160 21.70 12.64 -8.87
C MET A 160 22.62 12.65 -10.12
N LEU A 161 22.06 12.45 -11.31
CA LEU A 161 22.87 12.38 -12.54
C LEU A 161 23.63 13.69 -12.78
N ARG A 162 23.00 14.80 -12.42
CA ARG A 162 23.57 16.14 -12.54
C ARG A 162 24.82 16.31 -11.68
N SER A 163 24.84 15.80 -10.45
CA SER A 163 26.00 15.92 -9.57
C SER A 163 27.20 15.17 -10.14
N ILE A 164 26.97 14.00 -10.72
CA ILE A 164 28.02 13.17 -11.35
C ILE A 164 28.60 13.85 -12.59
N TYR A 165 27.75 14.47 -13.40
CA TYR A 165 28.20 15.22 -14.58
C TYR A 165 29.10 16.41 -14.18
N LEU A 166 28.73 17.11 -13.10
CA LEU A 166 29.48 18.28 -12.60
C LEU A 166 30.78 17.90 -11.88
N SER A 167 30.81 16.80 -11.12
CA SER A 167 32.02 16.32 -10.41
C SER A 167 33.18 15.90 -11.33
N ARG A 168 32.99 15.92 -12.66
CA ARG A 168 34.04 15.58 -13.62
C ARG A 168 35.02 16.74 -13.88
N GLY A 169 34.67 17.96 -13.46
CA GLY A 169 35.60 19.09 -13.39
C GLY A 169 36.24 19.15 -12.01
N GLU A 170 37.56 19.33 -11.92
CA GLU A 170 38.33 19.40 -10.66
C GLU A 170 38.04 20.64 -9.80
N GLY A 171 36.90 21.31 -9.99
CA GLY A 171 36.53 22.54 -9.29
C GLY A 171 35.37 22.33 -8.30
N PRO A 172 35.30 23.15 -7.22
CA PRO A 172 34.10 23.26 -6.42
C PRO A 172 32.91 23.63 -7.32
N CYS A 173 31.71 23.20 -6.94
CA CYS A 173 30.45 23.42 -7.68
C CYS A 173 30.05 24.89 -7.92
N GLU A 174 30.92 25.84 -7.60
CA GLU A 174 30.73 27.28 -7.71
C GLU A 174 30.68 27.77 -9.15
N LYS A 175 31.31 27.05 -10.11
CA LYS A 175 31.26 27.39 -11.54
C LYS A 175 30.36 26.43 -12.29
N LEU A 176 29.05 26.55 -12.05
CA LEU A 176 28.05 25.85 -12.86
C LEU A 176 28.15 26.34 -14.31
N PRO A 177 28.36 25.45 -15.29
CA PRO A 177 28.19 25.83 -16.69
C PRO A 177 26.77 26.37 -16.88
N GLU A 178 26.60 27.35 -17.78
CA GLU A 178 25.26 27.80 -18.17
C GLU A 178 24.40 26.58 -18.50
N VAL A 179 23.12 26.63 -18.11
CA VAL A 179 22.18 25.52 -18.29
C VAL A 179 21.99 25.25 -19.77
N GLY A 180 22.88 24.43 -20.31
CA GLY A 180 22.87 24.03 -21.71
C GLY A 180 21.90 22.89 -21.96
N VAL A 181 21.67 22.61 -23.23
CA VAL A 181 20.79 21.53 -23.72
C VAL A 181 21.12 20.19 -23.03
N THR A 182 22.40 19.89 -22.81
CA THR A 182 22.85 18.65 -22.15
C THR A 182 22.31 18.50 -20.73
N LEU A 183 22.34 19.58 -19.92
CA LEU A 183 21.89 19.54 -18.53
C LEU A 183 20.36 19.35 -18.46
N GLY A 184 19.63 20.04 -19.35
CA GLY A 184 18.18 19.87 -19.48
C GLY A 184 17.77 18.45 -19.88
N VAL A 185 18.53 17.80 -20.78
CA VAL A 185 18.29 16.40 -21.16
C VAL A 185 18.53 15.45 -19.97
N ILE A 186 19.59 15.66 -19.20
CA ILE A 186 19.89 14.85 -18.00
C ILE A 186 18.78 15.00 -16.96
N ASP A 187 18.41 16.23 -16.62
CA ASP A 187 17.38 16.51 -15.61
C ASP A 187 16.01 15.97 -16.07
N GLY A 188 15.69 16.09 -17.36
CA GLY A 188 14.47 15.56 -17.97
C GLY A 188 14.42 14.03 -17.95
N PHE A 189 15.52 13.35 -18.28
CA PHE A 189 15.60 11.89 -18.20
C PHE A 189 15.38 11.42 -16.76
N GLU A 190 16.04 12.06 -15.80
CA GLU A 190 15.95 11.64 -14.42
C GLU A 190 14.56 11.91 -13.81
N PHE A 191 13.94 13.06 -14.12
CA PHE A 191 12.54 13.33 -13.76
C PHE A 191 11.62 12.21 -14.25
N LEU A 192 11.82 11.76 -15.49
CA LEU A 192 11.01 10.71 -16.10
C LEU A 192 11.23 9.34 -15.44
N VAL A 193 12.46 9.00 -15.03
CA VAL A 193 12.74 7.79 -14.23
C VAL A 193 12.07 7.86 -12.86
N TRP A 194 12.18 8.99 -12.15
CA TRP A 194 11.55 9.20 -10.85
C TRP A 194 10.02 9.21 -10.95
N TYR A 195 9.46 9.76 -12.03
CA TYR A 195 8.03 9.69 -12.31
C TYR A 195 7.57 8.24 -12.51
N TRP A 196 8.32 7.46 -13.30
CA TRP A 196 8.00 6.05 -13.49
C TRP A 196 8.04 5.26 -12.19
N PHE A 197 9.06 5.53 -11.38
CA PHE A 197 9.20 4.97 -10.04
C PHE A 197 7.99 5.31 -9.14
N ALA A 198 7.78 6.61 -8.88
CA ALA A 198 6.81 7.08 -7.90
C ALA A 198 5.38 6.74 -8.32
N SER A 199 5.05 6.92 -9.60
CA SER A 199 3.72 6.61 -10.11
C SER A 199 3.41 5.12 -10.05
N HIS A 200 4.40 4.25 -10.30
CA HIS A 200 4.20 2.82 -10.21
C HIS A 200 4.12 2.32 -8.77
N ALA A 201 4.98 2.83 -7.88
CA ALA A 201 4.93 2.53 -6.45
C ALA A 201 3.59 2.96 -5.84
N ALA A 202 3.15 4.19 -6.13
CA ALA A 202 1.86 4.72 -5.68
C ALA A 202 0.68 3.91 -6.22
N PHE A 203 0.68 3.55 -7.51
CA PHE A 203 -0.40 2.73 -8.07
C PHE A 203 -0.48 1.35 -7.42
N LEU A 204 0.67 0.72 -7.23
CA LEU A 204 0.69 -0.59 -6.63
C LEU A 204 0.26 -0.51 -5.16
N VAL A 205 1.08 0.12 -4.32
CA VAL A 205 0.89 0.06 -2.88
C VAL A 205 -0.36 0.84 -2.48
N GLY A 206 -0.54 1.99 -3.11
CA GLY A 206 -1.69 2.86 -2.90
C GLY A 206 -2.99 2.29 -3.45
N THR A 207 -3.08 2.17 -4.78
CA THR A 207 -4.35 1.79 -5.43
C THR A 207 -4.65 0.32 -5.23
N SER A 208 -3.73 -0.59 -5.55
CA SER A 208 -4.06 -2.01 -5.58
C SER A 208 -4.12 -2.59 -4.17
N TYR A 209 -3.03 -2.51 -3.40
CA TYR A 209 -2.98 -3.07 -2.06
C TYR A 209 -3.94 -2.36 -1.11
N GLY A 210 -3.81 -1.03 -1.02
CA GLY A 210 -4.56 -0.26 -0.05
C GLY A 210 -6.07 -0.31 -0.28
N THR A 211 -6.52 -0.21 -1.53
CA THR A 211 -7.96 -0.31 -1.85
C THR A 211 -8.50 -1.71 -1.60
N VAL A 212 -7.74 -2.75 -1.94
CA VAL A 212 -8.20 -4.13 -1.74
C VAL A 212 -8.35 -4.43 -0.26
N LEU A 213 -7.35 -4.06 0.54
CA LEU A 213 -7.33 -4.27 1.96
C LEU A 213 -8.43 -3.48 2.69
N THR A 214 -8.64 -2.22 2.31
CA THR A 214 -9.74 -1.42 2.88
C THR A 214 -11.11 -1.89 2.44
N SER A 215 -11.27 -2.42 1.22
CA SER A 215 -12.53 -3.03 0.76
C SER A 215 -12.84 -4.27 1.58
N ILE A 216 -11.87 -5.16 1.79
CA ILE A 216 -11.97 -6.33 2.67
C ILE A 216 -12.38 -5.90 4.08
N LEU A 217 -11.70 -4.91 4.65
CA LEU A 217 -12.01 -4.40 5.98
C LEU A 217 -13.44 -3.82 6.05
N ALA A 218 -13.86 -3.08 5.03
CA ALA A 218 -15.23 -2.56 4.94
C ALA A 218 -16.27 -3.68 4.88
N TYR A 219 -16.00 -4.76 4.15
CA TYR A 219 -16.89 -5.93 4.11
C TYR A 219 -16.94 -6.66 5.46
N MET A 220 -15.81 -6.76 6.17
CA MET A 220 -15.78 -7.31 7.53
C MET A 220 -16.58 -6.46 8.53
N GLU A 221 -16.47 -5.13 8.47
CA GLU A 221 -17.27 -4.24 9.32
C GLU A 221 -18.78 -4.33 9.02
N VAL A 222 -19.15 -4.57 7.75
CA VAL A 222 -20.56 -4.79 7.37
C VAL A 222 -21.07 -6.12 7.95
N LEU A 223 -20.25 -7.18 7.90
CA LEU A 223 -20.57 -8.46 8.51
C LEU A 223 -20.76 -8.35 10.02
N GLU A 224 -19.87 -7.61 10.70
CA GLU A 224 -19.94 -7.38 12.15
C GLU A 224 -21.25 -6.68 12.54
N LYS A 225 -21.57 -5.57 11.87
CA LYS A 225 -22.81 -4.81 12.12
C LYS A 225 -24.08 -5.62 11.80
N SER A 226 -24.00 -6.56 10.86
CA SER A 226 -25.14 -7.42 10.52
C SER A 226 -25.39 -8.49 11.60
N GLY A 227 -24.36 -8.85 12.38
CA GLY A 227 -24.50 -9.76 13.52
C GLY A 227 -25.14 -9.10 14.74
N ASP A 228 -24.74 -7.87 15.07
CA ASP A 228 -25.20 -7.18 16.29
C ASP A 228 -26.69 -6.78 16.23
N GLY A 229 -27.26 -6.64 15.02
CA GLY A 229 -28.66 -6.23 14.83
C GLY A 229 -29.73 -7.24 15.25
N MET A 230 -29.36 -8.46 15.64
CA MET A 230 -30.32 -9.47 16.11
C MET A 230 -30.69 -9.36 17.60
N ASP A 231 -29.88 -8.68 18.43
CA ASP A 231 -30.07 -8.66 19.90
C ASP A 231 -30.64 -7.34 20.45
N GLY A 232 -30.62 -6.24 19.68
CA GLY A 232 -30.95 -4.90 20.18
C GLY A 232 -32.44 -4.52 20.17
N GLY A 233 -33.29 -5.33 19.52
CA GLY A 233 -34.73 -5.20 19.68
C GLY A 233 -35.13 -5.92 20.95
N SER A 234 -35.36 -5.17 22.03
CA SER A 234 -36.01 -5.64 23.26
C SER A 234 -37.39 -6.21 22.92
N ARG A 235 -37.41 -7.41 22.35
CA ARG A 235 -38.57 -8.29 22.39
C ARG A 235 -38.60 -8.71 23.85
N LYS A 236 -39.41 -7.99 24.62
CA LYS A 236 -40.07 -8.48 25.81
C LYS A 236 -40.39 -9.95 25.52
N TRP A 237 -39.64 -10.87 26.11
CA TRP A 237 -39.86 -12.30 25.95
C TRP A 237 -41.18 -12.59 26.65
N GLU A 238 -42.29 -12.30 25.97
CA GLU A 238 -43.58 -12.89 26.28
C GLU A 238 -43.37 -14.39 26.07
N ARG A 239 -43.22 -15.10 27.19
CA ARG A 239 -43.13 -16.54 27.21
C ARG A 239 -44.33 -17.05 26.42
N PRO A 240 -44.18 -17.73 25.28
CA PRO A 240 -45.31 -18.39 24.66
C PRO A 240 -45.84 -19.39 25.68
N ILE A 241 -47.07 -19.16 26.13
CA ILE A 241 -47.77 -20.08 27.02
C ILE A 241 -47.83 -21.42 26.26
N ARG A 242 -47.20 -22.40 26.90
CA ARG A 242 -46.96 -23.74 26.41
C ARG A 242 -48.31 -24.48 26.34
N ASN A 243 -48.90 -24.53 25.16
CA ASN A 243 -49.88 -25.57 24.86
C ASN A 243 -49.12 -26.78 24.30
N ASP A 244 -48.85 -27.73 25.18
CA ASP A 244 -48.35 -29.05 24.86
C ASP A 244 -49.44 -29.79 24.07
N LEU A 245 -49.32 -29.89 22.74
CA LEU A 245 -49.75 -31.08 22.02
C LEU A 245 -49.02 -31.19 20.67
N PHE A 246 -48.06 -32.11 20.65
CA PHE A 246 -47.65 -32.95 19.52
C PHE A 246 -48.07 -32.46 18.12
N SER A 247 -47.26 -31.59 17.52
CA SER A 247 -47.28 -31.35 16.07
C SER A 247 -45.88 -31.52 15.52
N SER A 248 -45.81 -32.38 14.50
CA SER A 248 -44.71 -32.72 13.60
C SER A 248 -43.43 -31.88 13.74
N VAL A 249 -42.31 -32.56 13.95
CA VAL A 249 -40.94 -32.07 13.72
C VAL A 249 -40.74 -31.83 12.22
N THR A 250 -41.45 -30.86 11.64
CA THR A 250 -40.99 -30.23 10.42
C THR A 250 -39.73 -29.48 10.81
N PHE A 251 -38.59 -29.94 10.30
CA PHE A 251 -37.32 -29.22 10.28
C PHE A 251 -37.58 -27.86 9.62
N GLN A 252 -38.03 -26.88 10.40
CA GLN A 252 -38.09 -25.51 9.98
C GLN A 252 -36.63 -25.08 9.91
N GLU A 253 -36.05 -25.25 8.73
CA GLU A 253 -34.70 -24.81 8.41
C GLU A 253 -34.61 -23.34 8.83
N SER A 254 -33.98 -23.11 9.98
CA SER A 254 -33.66 -21.77 10.44
C SER A 254 -32.77 -21.18 9.36
N LYS A 255 -33.36 -20.29 8.55
CA LYS A 255 -32.75 -19.66 7.38
C LYS A 255 -31.31 -19.30 7.76
N PRO A 256 -30.30 -19.99 7.20
CA PRO A 256 -28.92 -19.84 7.66
C PRO A 256 -28.57 -18.36 7.63
N SER A 257 -28.01 -17.86 8.72
CA SER A 257 -27.66 -16.44 8.84
C SER A 257 -26.87 -16.06 7.59
N SER A 258 -27.37 -15.07 6.86
CA SER A 258 -26.84 -14.63 5.56
C SER A 258 -25.37 -14.16 5.62
N SER A 259 -24.79 -14.11 6.82
CA SER A 259 -23.42 -13.73 7.11
C SER A 259 -22.38 -14.82 6.80
N LEU A 260 -22.68 -16.11 7.00
CA LEU A 260 -21.68 -17.17 6.84
C LEU A 260 -21.25 -17.38 5.37
N PRO A 261 -22.17 -17.46 4.40
CA PRO A 261 -21.80 -17.55 2.98
C PRO A 261 -20.97 -16.34 2.52
N LEU A 262 -21.33 -15.14 3.00
CA LEU A 262 -20.60 -13.90 2.68
C LEU A 262 -19.18 -13.92 3.27
N TYR A 263 -19.01 -14.39 4.51
CA TYR A 263 -17.68 -14.60 5.09
C TYR A 263 -16.84 -15.57 4.28
N GLY A 264 -17.43 -16.69 3.84
CA GLY A 264 -16.77 -17.65 2.94
C GLY A 264 -16.27 -17.00 1.64
N ARG A 265 -17.08 -16.14 1.02
CA ARG A 265 -16.67 -15.39 -0.18
C ARG A 265 -15.54 -14.38 0.10
N ILE A 266 -15.57 -13.69 1.24
CA ILE A 266 -14.47 -12.79 1.64
C ILE A 266 -13.18 -13.59 1.90
N LYS A 267 -13.27 -14.80 2.45
CA LYS A 267 -12.13 -15.71 2.62
C LYS A 267 -11.52 -16.14 1.29
N VAL A 268 -12.32 -16.30 0.23
CA VAL A 268 -11.79 -16.54 -1.12
C VAL A 268 -10.99 -15.34 -1.62
N ILE A 269 -11.50 -14.12 -1.44
CA ILE A 269 -10.76 -12.89 -1.79
C ILE A 269 -9.45 -12.81 -0.99
N GLN A 270 -9.46 -13.15 0.30
CA GLN A 270 -8.26 -13.24 1.12
C GLN A 270 -7.23 -14.23 0.54
N ALA A 271 -7.69 -15.41 0.11
CA ALA A 271 -6.84 -16.44 -0.44
C ALA A 271 -6.19 -15.98 -1.75
N ILE A 272 -6.96 -15.33 -2.63
CA ILE A 272 -6.46 -14.72 -3.87
C ILE A 272 -5.44 -13.62 -3.53
N TYR A 273 -5.75 -12.75 -2.57
CA TYR A 273 -4.85 -11.69 -2.12
C TYR A 273 -3.51 -12.27 -1.63
N ASN A 274 -3.56 -13.22 -0.69
CA ASN A 274 -2.35 -13.83 -0.14
C ASN A 274 -1.57 -14.58 -1.23
N SER A 275 -2.24 -15.35 -2.09
CA SER A 275 -1.57 -16.07 -3.18
C SER A 275 -0.80 -15.14 -4.12
N ARG A 276 -1.29 -13.92 -4.36
CA ARG A 276 -0.66 -12.95 -5.26
C ARG A 276 0.42 -12.10 -4.60
N PHE A 277 0.28 -11.82 -3.31
CA PHE A 277 1.05 -10.75 -2.66
C PHE A 277 1.87 -11.18 -1.44
N GLN A 278 1.66 -12.39 -0.91
CA GLN A 278 2.33 -12.88 0.31
C GLN A 278 3.83 -13.10 0.13
N SER A 279 4.26 -13.61 -1.02
CA SER A 279 5.59 -14.23 -1.17
C SER A 279 6.74 -13.22 -1.27
N PHE A 280 6.54 -12.08 -1.92
CA PHE A 280 7.64 -11.15 -2.19
C PHE A 280 7.29 -9.71 -1.84
N HIS A 281 6.18 -9.21 -2.38
CA HIS A 281 5.85 -7.80 -2.32
C HIS A 281 5.63 -7.29 -0.90
N LEU A 282 4.83 -7.99 -0.09
CA LEU A 282 4.45 -7.46 1.21
C LEU A 282 5.65 -7.38 2.16
N THR A 283 6.51 -8.41 2.16
CA THR A 283 7.75 -8.40 2.94
C THR A 283 8.69 -7.29 2.47
N PHE A 284 8.86 -7.14 1.16
CA PHE A 284 9.76 -6.16 0.58
C PHE A 284 9.31 -4.72 0.82
N PHE A 285 8.03 -4.42 0.61
CA PHE A 285 7.48 -3.08 0.87
C PHE A 285 7.52 -2.73 2.34
N TYR A 286 7.23 -3.70 3.21
CA TYR A 286 7.29 -3.47 4.65
C TYR A 286 8.72 -3.20 5.12
N SER A 287 9.71 -3.96 4.62
CA SER A 287 11.12 -3.69 4.92
C SER A 287 11.59 -2.36 4.33
N ALA A 288 11.27 -2.08 3.07
CA ALA A 288 11.66 -0.84 2.40
C ALA A 288 11.02 0.40 3.04
N GLY A 289 9.73 0.30 3.41
CA GLY A 289 9.04 1.33 4.18
C GLY A 289 9.69 1.58 5.52
N SER A 290 10.00 0.52 6.28
CA SER A 290 10.67 0.65 7.59
C SER A 290 12.06 1.30 7.45
N LEU A 291 12.86 0.89 6.45
CA LEU A 291 14.15 1.52 6.18
C LEU A 291 14.00 2.98 5.77
N ALA A 292 13.03 3.31 4.91
CA ALA A 292 12.77 4.68 4.49
C ALA A 292 12.38 5.59 5.67
N VAL A 293 11.62 5.06 6.63
CA VAL A 293 11.28 5.76 7.88
C VAL A 293 12.51 5.95 8.76
N ILE A 294 13.28 4.88 9.02
CA ILE A 294 14.46 4.92 9.89
C ILE A 294 15.48 5.94 9.37
N PHE A 295 15.90 5.79 8.10
CA PHE A 295 16.90 6.65 7.52
C PHE A 295 16.38 8.06 7.25
N GLY A 296 15.13 8.19 6.79
CA GLY A 296 14.55 9.51 6.55
C GLY A 296 14.41 10.32 7.84
N ALA A 297 13.96 9.70 8.94
CA ALA A 297 13.90 10.34 10.25
C ALA A 297 15.30 10.67 10.80
N PHE A 298 16.25 9.74 10.69
CA PHE A 298 17.65 9.97 11.08
C PHE A 298 18.23 11.18 10.35
N LEU A 299 18.16 11.21 9.01
CA LEU A 299 18.67 12.32 8.19
C LEU A 299 18.00 13.65 8.57
N THR A 300 16.69 13.63 8.79
CA THR A 300 15.93 14.84 9.19
C THR A 300 16.45 15.39 10.52
N ILE A 301 16.69 14.53 11.52
CA ILE A 301 17.14 14.95 12.85
C ILE A 301 18.60 15.40 12.80
N SER A 302 19.48 14.60 12.20
CA SER A 302 20.91 14.90 12.10
C SER A 302 21.20 16.21 11.35
N PHE A 303 20.42 16.52 10.32
CA PHE A 303 20.60 17.73 9.52
C PHE A 303 19.59 18.84 9.83
N SER A 304 18.91 18.76 10.98
CA SER A 304 17.86 19.71 11.36
C SER A 304 18.29 21.18 11.32
N HIS A 305 19.55 21.49 11.66
CA HIS A 305 20.08 22.84 11.59
C HIS A 305 20.26 23.33 10.13
N GLU A 306 20.72 22.47 9.22
CA GLU A 306 20.90 22.76 7.79
C GLU A 306 19.57 22.93 7.05
N ILE A 307 18.49 22.30 7.52
CA ILE A 307 17.16 22.40 6.89
C ILE A 307 16.70 23.87 6.79
N SER A 308 17.09 24.70 7.76
CA SER A 308 16.75 26.13 7.75
C SER A 308 17.38 26.90 6.59
N GLY A 309 18.57 26.49 6.14
CA GLY A 309 19.29 27.09 5.02
C GLY A 309 19.02 26.40 3.68
N GLN A 310 18.64 25.12 3.70
CA GLN A 310 18.44 24.31 2.50
C GLN A 310 17.06 23.67 2.52
N ILE A 311 16.08 24.33 1.90
CA ILE A 311 14.70 23.82 1.76
C ILE A 311 14.65 22.44 1.07
N ALA A 312 15.68 22.11 0.30
CA ALA A 312 15.88 20.81 -0.33
C ALA A 312 15.86 19.64 0.68
N LEU A 313 16.33 19.86 1.91
CA LEU A 313 16.39 18.82 2.93
C LEU A 313 14.99 18.42 3.47
N LEU A 314 13.93 19.19 3.13
CA LEU A 314 12.54 18.87 3.51
C LEU A 314 11.99 17.62 2.80
N VAL A 315 12.66 17.14 1.75
CA VAL A 315 12.28 15.88 1.08
C VAL A 315 12.39 14.66 2.00
N TYR A 316 13.39 14.62 2.89
CA TYR A 316 13.62 13.46 3.76
C TYR A 316 12.48 13.24 4.77
N PRO A 317 12.04 14.25 5.54
CA PRO A 317 10.89 14.07 6.41
C PRO A 317 9.61 13.78 5.62
N LEU A 318 9.45 14.33 4.40
CA LEU A 318 8.29 14.05 3.57
C LEU A 318 8.23 12.59 3.12
N ILE A 319 9.35 12.02 2.63
CA ILE A 319 9.42 10.60 2.25
C ILE A 319 9.28 9.71 3.49
N ALA A 320 9.88 10.08 4.62
CA ALA A 320 9.74 9.34 5.87
C ALA A 320 8.29 9.30 6.36
N LEU A 321 7.58 10.45 6.33
CA LEU A 321 6.18 10.53 6.71
C LEU A 321 5.26 9.78 5.74
N ASP A 322 5.55 9.85 4.43
CA ASP A 322 4.82 9.06 3.43
C ASP A 322 5.01 7.56 3.70
N ALA A 323 6.25 7.08 3.79
CA ALA A 323 6.57 5.68 4.09
C ALA A 323 5.99 5.19 5.43
N LEU A 324 5.97 6.06 6.45
CA LEU A 324 5.35 5.78 7.74
C LEU A 324 3.83 5.63 7.59
N GLY A 325 3.17 6.61 6.97
CA GLY A 325 1.74 6.56 6.68
C GLY A 325 1.38 5.31 5.89
N MET A 326 2.23 4.93 4.93
CA MET A 326 2.06 3.72 4.14
C MET A 326 2.04 2.46 4.98
N THR A 327 3.07 2.31 5.81
CA THR A 327 3.29 1.14 6.67
C THR A 327 2.17 1.04 7.72
N LEU A 328 1.85 2.15 8.38
CA LEU A 328 0.80 2.20 9.40
C LEU A 328 -0.56 1.83 8.81
N PHE A 329 -0.92 2.35 7.65
CA PHE A 329 -2.21 2.08 7.00
C PHE A 329 -2.36 0.59 6.64
N ILE A 330 -1.34 -0.02 6.03
CA ILE A 330 -1.38 -1.44 5.63
C ILE A 330 -1.45 -2.34 6.87
N CYS A 331 -0.62 -2.09 7.88
CA CYS A 331 -0.61 -2.86 9.12
C CYS A 331 -1.94 -2.69 9.88
N TYR A 332 -2.47 -1.46 9.97
CA TYR A 332 -3.74 -1.18 10.63
C TYR A 332 -4.90 -1.88 9.93
N ALA A 333 -5.04 -1.72 8.62
CA ALA A 333 -6.18 -2.28 7.90
C ALA A 333 -6.15 -3.83 7.92
N SER A 334 -4.97 -4.44 7.81
CA SER A 334 -4.78 -5.88 7.94
C SER A 334 -5.06 -6.39 9.34
N GLY A 335 -4.48 -5.75 10.36
CA GLY A 335 -4.65 -6.12 11.76
C GLY A 335 -6.09 -5.95 12.23
N LYS A 336 -6.76 -4.87 11.82
CA LYS A 336 -8.18 -4.64 12.13
C LYS A 336 -9.09 -5.67 11.46
N ALA A 337 -8.84 -6.04 10.21
CA ALA A 337 -9.62 -7.07 9.53
C ALA A 337 -9.49 -8.43 10.26
N ASN A 338 -8.29 -8.77 10.73
CA ASN A 338 -8.05 -9.94 11.57
C ASN A 338 -8.83 -9.87 12.89
N LEU A 339 -8.72 -8.76 13.63
CA LEU A 339 -9.44 -8.55 14.89
C LEU A 339 -10.96 -8.67 14.73
N VAL A 340 -11.54 -8.01 13.73
CA VAL A 340 -12.98 -8.06 13.43
C VAL A 340 -13.40 -9.49 13.10
N SER A 341 -12.60 -10.25 12.35
CA SER A 341 -12.91 -11.64 12.04
C SER A 341 -12.92 -12.56 13.28
N HIS A 342 -12.01 -12.32 14.23
CA HIS A 342 -12.00 -13.04 15.50
C HIS A 342 -13.23 -12.73 16.35
N LYS A 343 -13.60 -11.45 16.43
CA LYS A 343 -14.80 -11.00 17.16
C LYS A 343 -16.06 -11.59 16.54
N LEU A 344 -16.18 -11.55 15.21
CA LEU A 344 -17.27 -12.17 14.45
C LEU A 344 -17.41 -13.67 14.78
N LYS A 345 -16.31 -14.42 14.69
CA LYS A 345 -16.30 -15.85 15.02
C LYS A 345 -16.73 -16.10 16.47
N LYS A 346 -16.21 -15.31 17.43
CA LYS A 346 -16.55 -15.43 18.85
C LYS A 346 -18.04 -15.16 19.10
N ASN A 347 -18.59 -14.11 18.49
CA ASN A 347 -20.01 -13.76 18.61
C ASN A 347 -20.88 -14.89 18.05
N TRP A 348 -20.58 -15.40 16.84
CA TRP A 348 -21.33 -16.50 16.26
C TRP A 348 -21.29 -17.77 17.12
N LEU A 349 -20.14 -18.13 17.70
CA LEU A 349 -20.04 -19.28 18.59
C LEU A 349 -20.85 -19.09 19.88
N ARG A 350 -20.85 -17.87 20.44
CA ARG A 350 -21.65 -17.52 21.61
C ARG A 350 -23.15 -17.66 21.32
N ASP A 351 -23.61 -17.12 20.20
CA ASP A 351 -25.02 -17.14 19.81
C ASP A 351 -25.52 -18.57 19.56
N LEU A 352 -24.64 -19.46 19.06
CA LEU A 352 -24.97 -20.87 18.86
C LEU A 352 -24.99 -21.68 20.15
N ASN A 353 -24.10 -21.40 21.09
CA ASN A 353 -24.09 -22.08 22.40
C ASN A 353 -25.40 -21.83 23.17
N CYS A 354 -25.99 -20.65 23.04
CA CYS A 354 -27.29 -20.34 23.64
C CYS A 354 -28.46 -21.13 23.03
N LYS A 355 -28.35 -21.60 21.78
CA LYS A 355 -29.48 -22.18 21.03
C LYS A 355 -29.53 -23.71 21.01
N ARG A 356 -28.60 -24.42 21.70
CA ARG A 356 -28.54 -25.89 21.96
C ARG A 356 -28.80 -26.88 20.79
N LYS A 357 -29.09 -26.42 19.55
CA LYS A 357 -29.68 -27.25 18.48
C LYS A 357 -28.95 -27.27 17.11
N HIS A 358 -27.75 -26.71 16.95
CA HIS A 358 -27.07 -26.70 15.64
C HIS A 358 -25.64 -27.26 15.67
N THR A 359 -25.50 -28.59 15.72
CA THR A 359 -24.19 -29.27 15.72
C THR A 359 -23.37 -29.01 14.44
N LEU A 360 -24.01 -28.98 13.26
CA LEU A 360 -23.31 -28.75 11.99
C LEU A 360 -22.83 -27.31 11.83
N LEU A 361 -23.69 -26.31 12.03
CA LEU A 361 -23.33 -24.91 11.92
C LEU A 361 -22.23 -24.53 12.93
N TYR A 362 -22.30 -25.06 14.16
CA TYR A 362 -21.24 -24.91 15.15
C TYR A 362 -19.90 -25.48 14.64
N LYS A 363 -19.91 -26.70 14.07
CA LYS A 363 -18.71 -27.31 13.47
C LYS A 363 -18.16 -26.45 12.32
N MET A 364 -19.01 -25.91 11.45
CA MET A 364 -18.60 -25.02 10.35
C MET A 364 -17.95 -23.73 10.85
N ILE A 365 -18.56 -23.06 11.84
CA ILE A 365 -18.01 -21.82 12.40
C ILE A 365 -16.72 -22.08 13.18
N LYS A 366 -16.66 -23.20 13.91
CA LYS A 366 -15.43 -23.63 14.61
C LYS A 366 -14.30 -23.90 13.63
N ALA A 367 -14.60 -24.57 12.51
CA ALA A 367 -13.66 -24.86 11.42
C ALA A 367 -13.26 -23.61 10.61
N ALA A 368 -14.10 -22.58 10.57
CA ALA A 368 -13.79 -21.33 9.87
C ALA A 368 -12.56 -20.66 10.50
N ALA A 369 -11.45 -20.63 9.73
CA ALA A 369 -10.23 -19.96 10.17
C ALA A 369 -10.43 -18.43 10.19
N PRO A 370 -9.88 -17.72 11.20
CA PRO A 370 -9.90 -16.26 11.23
C PRO A 370 -9.19 -15.67 9.99
N PHE A 371 -9.49 -14.41 9.72
CA PHE A 371 -8.94 -13.67 8.60
C PHE A 371 -7.48 -13.30 8.88
N LYS A 372 -6.56 -13.69 7.98
CA LYS A 372 -5.12 -13.51 8.16
C LYS A 372 -4.46 -13.05 6.87
N ILE A 373 -4.13 -11.77 6.78
CA ILE A 373 -3.26 -11.27 5.72
C ILE A 373 -1.83 -11.74 6.03
N ARG A 374 -1.25 -12.53 5.13
CA ARG A 374 0.05 -13.14 5.33
C ARG A 374 1.15 -12.31 4.67
N PHE A 375 2.30 -12.26 5.31
CA PHE A 375 3.54 -11.67 4.80
C PHE A 375 4.68 -12.66 5.01
N GLY A 376 5.20 -13.26 3.93
CA GLY A 376 6.08 -14.41 4.04
C GLY A 376 5.42 -15.54 4.84
N SER A 377 6.08 -16.02 5.90
CA SER A 377 5.54 -17.03 6.83
C SER A 377 4.68 -16.46 7.97
N ASN A 378 4.64 -15.13 8.12
CA ASN A 378 3.97 -14.43 9.21
C ASN A 378 2.60 -13.87 8.81
N PHE A 379 1.86 -13.29 9.76
CA PHE A 379 0.58 -12.63 9.52
C PHE A 379 0.46 -11.33 10.30
N MET A 380 -0.21 -10.33 9.71
CA MET A 380 -0.30 -9.00 10.32
C MET A 380 -1.35 -9.00 11.43
N GLU A 381 -0.92 -8.59 12.62
CA GLU A 381 -1.76 -8.29 13.76
C GLU A 381 -1.82 -6.78 13.98
N ILE A 382 -2.77 -6.32 14.80
CA ILE A 382 -2.82 -4.91 15.16
C ILE A 382 -1.59 -4.48 15.98
N SER A 383 -1.02 -5.41 16.76
CA SER A 383 0.25 -5.25 17.48
C SER A 383 1.43 -5.01 16.54
N THR A 384 1.40 -5.54 15.32
CA THR A 384 2.45 -5.34 14.31
C THR A 384 2.67 -3.87 14.04
N VAL A 385 1.63 -3.04 14.03
CA VAL A 385 1.74 -1.57 13.86
C VAL A 385 2.69 -0.98 14.90
N PHE A 386 2.45 -1.29 16.19
CA PHE A 386 3.23 -0.76 17.30
C PHE A 386 4.66 -1.31 17.34
N ILE A 387 4.83 -2.61 17.06
CA ILE A 387 6.15 -3.24 17.00
C ILE A 387 6.99 -2.61 15.88
N THR A 388 6.38 -2.36 14.71
CA THR A 388 7.06 -1.71 13.58
C THR A 388 7.51 -0.30 13.94
N LEU A 389 6.60 0.47 14.55
CA LEU A 389 6.85 1.85 14.93
C LEU A 389 7.96 1.94 15.97
N HIS A 390 7.89 1.09 17.01
CA HIS A 390 8.92 0.98 18.03
C HIS A 390 10.27 0.58 17.43
N PHE A 391 10.29 -0.40 16.53
CA PHE A 391 11.50 -0.79 15.81
C PHE A 391 12.09 0.39 15.03
N CYS A 392 11.27 1.09 14.23
CA CYS A 392 11.74 2.24 13.46
C CYS A 392 12.31 3.35 14.35
N PHE A 393 11.63 3.70 15.44
CA PHE A 393 12.11 4.72 16.39
C PHE A 393 13.37 4.28 17.12
N SER A 394 13.41 3.05 17.65
CA SER A 394 14.57 2.52 18.36
C SER A 394 15.81 2.47 17.45
N SER A 395 15.65 2.00 16.21
CA SER A 395 16.74 2.01 15.21
C SER A 395 17.19 3.43 14.87
N THR A 396 16.26 4.39 14.75
CA THR A 396 16.60 5.80 14.50
C THR A 396 17.41 6.39 15.65
N VAL A 397 16.95 6.19 16.90
CA VAL A 397 17.67 6.66 18.10
C VAL A 397 19.06 6.03 18.20
N ASN A 398 19.16 4.73 17.95
CA ASN A 398 20.47 4.05 17.96
C ASN A 398 21.43 4.63 16.90
N LEU A 399 20.94 4.94 15.70
CA LEU A 399 21.76 5.59 14.67
C LEU A 399 22.19 7.00 15.10
N LEU A 400 21.31 7.78 15.76
CA LEU A 400 21.66 9.10 16.29
C LEU A 400 22.72 9.01 17.38
N LEU A 401 22.60 8.05 18.31
CA LEU A 401 23.58 7.83 19.38
C LEU A 401 24.94 7.40 18.82
N LEU A 402 24.96 6.56 17.79
CA LEU A 402 26.19 6.17 17.10
C LEU A 402 26.82 7.34 16.34
N SER A 403 26.01 8.21 15.73
CA SER A 403 26.48 9.38 14.99
C SER A 403 27.13 10.43 15.89
N ASN A 404 26.67 10.60 17.13
CA ASN A 404 27.19 11.62 18.05
C ASN A 404 28.46 11.19 18.80
N ARG A 405 28.85 9.91 18.71
CA ARG A 405 30.02 9.37 19.43
C ARG A 405 31.33 9.62 18.68
N ASN A 406 31.26 9.88 17.39
CA ASN A 406 32.38 10.23 16.53
C ASN A 406 32.41 11.75 16.33
#